data_AF-A0A0J7B5S6-F1
#
_entry.id   AF-A0A0J7B5S6-F1
#
_cell.length_a   1.000
_cell.length_b   1.000
_cell.length_c   1.000
_cell.angle_alpha   90.00
_cell.angle_beta   90.00
_cell.angle_gamma   90.00
#
_symmetry.space_group_name_H-M   'P 1'
#
loop_
_entity.id
_entity.type
_entity.pdbx_description
1 polymer ?
#
loop_
_entity_poly.entity_id
_entity_poly.type
_entity_poly.pdbx_seq_one_letter_code
_entity_poly.pdbx_strand_id
1 'polypeptide(L)'
;MRRAARKALEAEQEKEELKLRFEEEDREGFSNAKEGTRGDGDEEQFGEDEWYDAQKAALQKQLDINRAEFDNLDSLSRARAEGYRAGTYARIVLENVPCEFSTGFNPRFPVIVGGLAPTEERFGFVQVRIKRHRWHKKILKTNDPLIFSLGWRRFQTLPIYSISDSRTRNRMLKYTPEHMHCFGTFYGPLVAPNTGFCCVQSFSNKNPGFRIAATGVVLSVDEGCEIVKKLKLTGYPYKIFRNTAFIKDMFNSALEIAKFEGAAIRTVSGIRGQIKRALSKPEGHFRATFEDKILMSDIVFLRTWYPIKPARFYNPVTNLLDVEDGEGKGGWKSMRLTGEVRRDQGIPTPLEKDSAYRPIDRPTRHFNPLRVPRQLASDLPFKSQIVQMRPRKKETYMQKRAVVLGGEEKKARDLLQKLTTLRNEKVAKRQAAQEERRKVYRAKVAESLEKKAAREKREKGEFWSREGKKRKNEGGDGGGGKKRK
;
A
#
# COMPACT_ATOMS: atom_id res chain seq x y z
N MET A 1 50.51 -9.63 35.26
CA MET A 1 50.27 -10.62 34.18
C MET A 1 49.80 -11.99 34.69
N ARG A 2 50.49 -12.67 35.61
CA ARG A 2 50.09 -14.03 36.09
C ARG A 2 48.68 -14.14 36.69
N ARG A 3 48.17 -13.10 37.36
CA ARG A 3 46.82 -13.10 37.99
C ARG A 3 45.68 -12.92 36.97
N ALA A 4 45.94 -12.21 35.87
CA ALA A 4 44.99 -12.04 34.78
C ALA A 4 44.92 -13.30 33.91
N ALA A 5 46.06 -13.95 33.66
CA ALA A 5 46.11 -15.24 32.98
C ALA A 5 45.37 -16.33 33.75
N ARG A 6 45.47 -16.35 35.09
CA ARG A 6 44.75 -17.33 35.93
C ARG A 6 43.22 -17.14 35.91
N LYS A 7 42.74 -15.89 35.95
CA LYS A 7 41.30 -15.58 35.81
C LYS A 7 40.75 -15.89 34.43
N ALA A 8 41.56 -15.70 33.38
CA ALA A 8 41.16 -16.07 32.03
C ALA A 8 41.02 -17.59 31.90
N LEU A 9 41.93 -18.36 32.50
CA LEU A 9 41.90 -19.82 32.53
C LEU A 9 40.72 -20.36 33.36
N GLU A 10 40.41 -19.76 34.52
CA GLU A 10 39.22 -20.11 35.32
C GLU A 10 37.93 -19.80 34.55
N ALA A 11 37.83 -18.67 33.84
CA ALA A 11 36.66 -18.34 33.04
C ALA A 11 36.51 -19.21 31.77
N GLU A 12 37.62 -19.75 31.26
CA GLU A 12 37.61 -20.70 30.15
C GLU A 12 37.15 -22.09 30.63
N GLN A 13 37.60 -22.50 31.82
CA GLN A 13 37.16 -23.72 32.48
C GLN A 13 35.68 -23.68 32.89
N GLU A 14 35.19 -22.56 33.44
CA GLU A 14 33.75 -22.40 33.74
C GLU A 14 32.91 -22.40 32.46
N LYS A 15 33.42 -21.86 31.35
CA LYS A 15 32.74 -21.93 30.04
C LYS A 15 32.73 -23.34 29.46
N GLU A 16 33.82 -24.09 29.60
CA GLU A 16 33.87 -25.49 29.19
C GLU A 16 32.98 -26.36 30.06
N GLU A 17 32.91 -26.14 31.38
CA GLU A 17 31.99 -26.83 32.28
C GLU A 17 30.53 -26.50 31.98
N LEU A 18 30.20 -25.24 31.70
CA LEU A 18 28.85 -24.84 31.26
C LEU A 18 28.47 -25.46 29.91
N LYS A 19 29.44 -25.59 29.00
CA LYS A 19 29.25 -26.19 27.68
C LYS A 19 29.10 -27.71 27.79
N LEU A 20 29.87 -28.36 28.65
CA LEU A 20 29.74 -29.78 29.00
C LEU A 20 28.44 -30.08 29.71
N ARG A 21 27.95 -29.19 30.59
CA ARG A 21 26.61 -29.30 31.20
C ARG A 21 25.49 -29.11 30.18
N PHE A 22 25.64 -28.17 29.23
CA PHE A 22 24.69 -28.04 28.12
C PHE A 22 24.71 -29.28 27.22
N GLU A 23 25.89 -29.84 26.94
CA GLU A 23 26.05 -31.09 26.17
C GLU A 23 25.55 -32.32 26.93
N GLU A 24 25.66 -32.38 28.27
CA GLU A 24 25.07 -33.43 29.12
C GLU A 24 23.55 -33.27 29.26
N GLU A 25 23.02 -32.05 29.39
CA GLU A 25 21.58 -31.79 29.42
C GLU A 25 20.90 -32.05 28.05
N ASP A 26 21.63 -31.87 26.94
CA ASP A 26 21.21 -32.31 25.59
C ASP A 26 21.36 -33.83 25.42
N ARG A 27 22.35 -34.47 26.06
CA ARG A 27 22.53 -35.93 26.07
C ARG A 27 21.45 -36.66 26.89
N GLU A 28 20.95 -36.01 27.95
CA GLU A 28 19.79 -36.43 28.75
C GLU A 28 18.46 -35.83 28.22
N GLY A 29 18.52 -35.02 27.16
CA GLY A 29 17.41 -34.29 26.56
C GLY A 29 16.78 -34.99 25.36
N PHE A 30 15.77 -35.83 25.62
CA PHE A 30 14.68 -36.26 24.73
C PHE A 30 14.97 -36.88 23.35
N SER A 31 16.17 -36.76 22.79
CA SER A 31 16.53 -37.30 21.48
C SER A 31 16.80 -38.81 21.54
N ASN A 32 17.26 -39.31 22.69
CA ASN A 32 17.68 -40.71 22.84
C ASN A 32 16.67 -41.65 23.51
N ALA A 33 15.56 -41.14 24.06
CA ALA A 33 14.57 -41.99 24.74
C ALA A 33 13.80 -42.95 23.79
N LYS A 34 14.01 -42.86 22.47
CA LYS A 34 13.53 -43.82 21.46
C LYS A 34 14.58 -44.27 20.44
N GLU A 35 15.86 -44.01 20.66
CA GLU A 35 16.93 -44.53 19.77
C GLU A 35 17.29 -46.01 20.09
N GLY A 36 16.60 -46.63 21.06
CA GLY A 36 16.72 -48.06 21.39
C GLY A 36 15.83 -49.00 20.56
N THR A 37 14.99 -48.49 19.66
CA THR A 37 14.15 -49.35 18.80
C THR A 37 13.85 -48.68 17.47
N ARG A 38 14.80 -48.71 16.53
CA ARG A 38 14.47 -48.55 15.10
C ARG A 38 15.47 -49.28 14.23
N GLY A 39 14.99 -50.37 13.63
CA GLY A 39 15.53 -50.88 12.39
C GLY A 39 15.35 -49.86 11.28
N ASP A 40 16.29 -49.94 10.35
CA ASP A 40 16.46 -49.23 9.10
C ASP A 40 15.17 -48.90 8.33
N GLY A 41 15.05 -47.65 7.86
CA GLY A 41 14.15 -47.25 6.78
C GLY A 41 12.85 -46.53 7.20
N ASP A 42 12.92 -45.21 7.42
CA ASP A 42 12.09 -44.20 6.75
C ASP A 42 12.37 -42.83 7.38
N GLU A 43 12.53 -41.79 6.56
CA GLU A 43 12.45 -40.39 6.99
C GLU A 43 11.01 -40.11 7.44
N GLU A 44 10.64 -40.60 8.63
CA GLU A 44 9.37 -40.29 9.24
C GLU A 44 9.33 -38.78 9.54
N GLN A 45 8.55 -38.08 8.71
CA GLN A 45 8.00 -36.78 9.04
C GLN A 45 7.41 -36.87 10.45
N PHE A 46 8.05 -36.22 11.42
CA PHE A 46 7.45 -35.98 12.73
C PHE A 46 6.01 -35.53 12.50
N GLY A 47 5.03 -36.30 13.01
CA GLY A 47 3.64 -35.86 12.98
C GLY A 47 3.54 -34.52 13.70
N GLU A 48 2.78 -33.57 13.15
CA GLU A 48 2.62 -32.22 13.72
C GLU A 48 2.24 -32.26 15.22
N ASP A 49 1.53 -33.32 15.65
CA ASP A 49 1.14 -33.59 17.03
C ASP A 49 2.34 -33.91 17.95
N GLU A 50 3.30 -34.72 17.47
CA GLU A 50 4.46 -35.15 18.27
C GLU A 50 5.46 -33.99 18.45
N TRP A 51 5.59 -33.11 17.46
CA TRP A 51 6.39 -31.89 17.56
C TRP A 51 5.76 -30.86 18.52
N TYR A 52 4.42 -30.69 18.50
CA TYR A 52 3.71 -29.80 19.42
C TYR A 52 3.89 -30.25 20.87
N ASP A 53 3.70 -31.55 21.14
CA ASP A 53 3.86 -32.12 22.47
C ASP A 53 5.30 -32.03 22.98
N ALA A 54 6.29 -32.23 22.09
CA ALA A 54 7.70 -32.02 22.42
C ALA A 54 8.01 -30.56 22.82
N GLN A 55 7.49 -29.57 22.07
CA GLN A 55 7.67 -28.14 22.43
C GLN A 55 7.00 -27.79 23.76
N LYS A 56 5.81 -28.34 24.01
CA LYS A 56 5.11 -28.15 25.29
C LYS A 56 5.87 -28.79 26.44
N ALA A 57 6.42 -29.99 26.27
CA ALA A 57 7.24 -30.67 27.26
C ALA A 57 8.53 -29.88 27.56
N ALA A 58 9.18 -29.31 26.55
CA ALA A 58 10.36 -28.46 26.73
C ALA A 58 10.04 -27.19 27.54
N LEU A 59 8.93 -26.51 27.23
CA LEU A 59 8.48 -25.34 28.00
C LEU A 59 8.15 -25.70 29.45
N GLN A 60 7.48 -26.83 29.67
CA GLN A 60 7.16 -27.30 31.02
C GLN A 60 8.43 -27.66 31.79
N LYS A 61 9.38 -28.37 31.15
CA LYS A 61 10.68 -28.70 31.74
C LYS A 61 11.41 -27.43 32.20
N GLN A 62 11.43 -26.37 31.39
CA GLN A 62 12.03 -25.09 31.79
C GLN A 62 11.32 -24.45 32.99
N LEU A 63 9.99 -24.51 33.04
CA LEU A 63 9.22 -24.00 34.18
C LEU A 63 9.49 -24.79 35.46
N ASP A 64 9.59 -26.11 35.35
CA ASP A 64 9.87 -27.01 36.48
C ASP A 64 11.30 -26.79 37.00
N ILE A 65 12.28 -26.61 36.11
CA ILE A 65 13.66 -26.23 36.47
C ILE A 65 13.67 -24.90 37.23
N ASN A 66 13.04 -23.85 36.68
CA ASN A 66 12.97 -22.55 37.34
C ASN A 66 12.36 -22.67 38.74
N ARG A 67 11.28 -23.44 38.88
CA ARG A 67 10.61 -23.65 40.18
C ARG A 67 11.51 -24.39 41.17
N ALA A 68 12.17 -25.47 40.74
CA ALA A 68 13.06 -26.26 41.60
C ALA A 68 14.25 -25.43 42.11
N GLU A 69 14.85 -24.60 41.25
CA GLU A 69 15.95 -23.72 41.62
C GLU A 69 15.54 -22.66 42.66
N PHE A 70 14.37 -22.03 42.46
CA PHE A 70 13.90 -20.99 43.40
C PHE A 70 13.35 -21.55 44.71
N ASP A 71 12.84 -22.79 44.73
CA ASP A 71 12.29 -23.41 45.93
C ASP A 71 13.38 -23.70 47.00
N ASN A 72 14.65 -23.83 46.59
CA ASN A 72 15.80 -24.00 47.48
C ASN A 72 16.24 -22.72 48.21
N LEU A 73 15.80 -21.54 47.77
CA LEU A 73 16.19 -20.25 48.36
C LEU A 73 15.24 -19.81 49.49
N ASP A 74 15.79 -19.15 50.51
CA ASP A 74 14.98 -18.49 51.55
C ASP A 74 14.08 -17.40 50.94
N SER A 75 12.95 -17.14 51.60
CA SER A 75 11.88 -16.21 51.21
C SER A 75 12.38 -14.81 50.81
N LEU A 76 13.31 -14.22 51.57
CA LEU A 76 13.86 -12.89 51.29
C LEU A 76 14.77 -12.90 50.05
N SER A 77 15.61 -13.93 49.91
CA SER A 77 16.51 -14.11 48.76
C SER A 77 15.72 -14.41 47.49
N ARG A 78 14.65 -15.20 47.60
CA ARG A 78 13.72 -15.50 46.51
C ARG A 78 13.01 -14.24 46.02
N ALA A 79 12.51 -13.41 46.93
CA ALA A 79 11.86 -12.15 46.59
C ALA A 79 12.79 -11.16 45.88
N ARG A 80 14.11 -11.18 46.16
CA ARG A 80 15.10 -10.34 45.47
C ARG A 80 15.44 -10.83 44.07
N ALA A 81 15.44 -12.15 43.85
CA ALA A 81 15.82 -12.76 42.58
C ALA A 81 14.64 -12.85 41.59
N GLU A 82 13.53 -13.46 42.01
CA GLU A 82 12.34 -13.69 41.18
C GLU A 82 11.35 -12.51 41.25
N GLY A 83 11.35 -11.78 42.38
CA GLY A 83 10.29 -10.85 42.73
C GLY A 83 9.15 -11.53 43.51
N TYR A 84 8.00 -10.87 43.58
CA TYR A 84 6.80 -11.41 44.23
C TYR A 84 5.98 -12.24 43.24
N ARG A 85 5.66 -13.49 43.61
CA ARG A 85 4.88 -14.41 42.78
C ARG A 85 3.43 -13.98 42.62
N ALA A 86 2.85 -14.36 41.47
CA ALA A 86 1.42 -14.20 41.20
C ALA A 86 0.56 -14.91 42.26
N GLY A 87 -0.53 -14.27 42.68
CA GLY A 87 -1.44 -14.78 43.73
C GLY A 87 -1.11 -14.33 45.16
N THR A 88 0.06 -13.69 45.37
CA THR A 88 0.43 -13.15 46.69
C THR A 88 -0.34 -11.86 46.98
N TYR A 89 -0.97 -11.77 48.17
CA TYR A 89 -1.57 -10.51 48.63
C TYR A 89 -0.46 -9.53 49.03
N ALA A 90 -0.44 -8.35 48.42
CA ALA A 90 0.60 -7.35 48.61
C ALA A 90 0.01 -5.97 48.94
N ARG A 91 0.74 -5.20 49.75
CA ARG A 91 0.46 -3.78 50.01
C ARG A 91 1.47 -2.94 49.24
N ILE A 92 1.00 -2.17 48.27
CA ILE A 92 1.83 -1.27 47.46
C ILE A 92 1.65 0.15 48.00
N VAL A 93 2.76 0.82 48.30
CA VAL A 93 2.77 2.24 48.69
C VAL A 93 3.33 3.02 47.52
N LEU A 94 2.53 3.96 47.00
CA LEU A 94 2.92 4.86 45.92
C LEU A 94 3.12 6.26 46.50
N GLU A 95 4.28 6.85 46.23
CA GLU A 95 4.58 8.23 46.60
C GLU A 95 4.22 9.18 45.45
N ASN A 96 3.92 10.45 45.78
CA ASN A 96 3.60 11.50 44.80
C ASN A 96 2.37 11.22 43.91
N VAL A 97 1.34 10.59 44.48
CA VAL A 97 0.04 10.44 43.81
C VAL A 97 -0.70 11.79 43.82
N PRO A 98 -1.25 12.25 42.69
CA PRO A 98 -2.05 13.48 42.63
C PRO A 98 -3.21 13.45 43.63
N CYS A 99 -3.47 14.56 44.33
CA CYS A 99 -4.48 14.62 45.38
C CYS A 99 -5.89 14.39 44.83
N GLU A 100 -6.11 14.76 43.57
CA GLU A 100 -7.36 14.60 42.83
C GLU A 100 -7.78 13.13 42.71
N PHE A 101 -6.82 12.20 42.69
CA PHE A 101 -7.12 10.77 42.69
C PHE A 101 -7.81 10.34 43.98
N SER A 102 -7.36 10.85 45.13
CA SER A 102 -7.90 10.50 46.44
C SER A 102 -9.25 11.18 46.68
N THR A 103 -9.42 12.43 46.23
CA THR A 103 -10.69 13.16 46.39
C THR A 103 -11.76 12.68 45.42
N GLY A 104 -11.39 12.35 44.18
CA GLY A 104 -12.28 11.82 43.14
C GLY A 104 -12.43 10.30 43.14
N PHE A 105 -11.90 9.61 44.16
CA PHE A 105 -11.92 8.15 44.21
C PHE A 105 -13.36 7.61 44.29
N ASN A 106 -13.76 6.83 43.29
CA ASN A 106 -15.05 6.15 43.27
C ASN A 106 -14.83 4.65 43.20
N PRO A 107 -15.29 3.86 44.20
CA PRO A 107 -15.03 2.42 44.28
C PRO A 107 -15.71 1.61 43.15
N ARG A 108 -16.62 2.22 42.38
CA ARG A 108 -17.23 1.59 41.21
C ARG A 108 -16.26 1.45 40.04
N PHE A 109 -15.21 2.29 39.99
CA PHE A 109 -14.19 2.20 38.95
C PHE A 109 -12.98 1.42 39.47
N PRO A 110 -12.60 0.31 38.82
CA PRO A 110 -11.47 -0.48 39.27
C PRO A 110 -10.14 0.25 39.03
N VAL A 111 -9.23 0.12 39.99
CA VAL A 111 -7.84 0.56 39.86
C VAL A 111 -7.01 -0.64 39.41
N ILE A 112 -6.38 -0.51 38.25
CA ILE A 112 -5.52 -1.55 37.67
C ILE A 112 -4.09 -1.04 37.71
N VAL A 113 -3.19 -1.84 38.30
CA VAL A 113 -1.75 -1.56 38.34
C VAL A 113 -1.05 -2.55 37.41
N GLY A 114 -0.23 -2.03 36.48
CA GLY A 114 0.54 -2.83 35.54
C GLY A 114 2.02 -2.45 35.61
N GLY A 115 2.90 -3.46 35.59
CA GLY A 115 4.35 -3.24 35.47
C GLY A 115 4.71 -2.84 34.04
N LEU A 116 5.49 -1.76 33.90
CA LEU A 116 5.98 -1.29 32.61
C LEU A 116 7.32 -1.93 32.29
N ALA A 117 7.50 -2.36 31.04
CA ALA A 117 8.82 -2.80 30.58
C ALA A 117 9.75 -1.58 30.35
N PRO A 118 11.09 -1.74 30.41
CA PRO A 118 12.03 -0.66 30.12
C PRO A 118 11.92 -0.08 28.68
N THR A 119 11.32 -0.84 27.78
CA THR A 119 10.98 -0.37 26.43
C THR A 119 9.76 0.56 26.46
N GLU A 120 8.80 0.28 27.32
CA GLU A 120 7.54 1.02 27.44
C GLU A 120 7.70 2.39 28.07
N GLU A 121 8.77 2.64 28.83
CA GLU A 121 9.05 3.96 29.40
C GLU A 121 9.52 4.98 28.35
N ARG A 122 10.10 4.51 27.24
CA ARG A 122 10.65 5.37 26.20
C ARG A 122 9.57 5.88 25.24
N PHE A 123 9.80 7.07 24.71
CA PHE A 123 8.94 7.71 23.71
C PHE A 123 9.62 7.74 22.34
N GLY A 124 8.83 7.56 21.28
CA GLY A 124 9.31 7.64 19.91
C GLY A 124 8.15 7.63 18.91
N PHE A 125 8.47 7.39 17.64
CA PHE A 125 7.44 7.15 16.64
C PHE A 125 7.13 5.65 16.56
N VAL A 126 5.86 5.32 16.74
CA VAL A 126 5.39 3.94 16.61
C VAL A 126 4.76 3.79 15.24
N GLN A 127 5.28 2.88 14.44
CA GLN A 127 4.64 2.46 13.20
C GLN A 127 3.68 1.31 13.50
N VAL A 128 2.42 1.51 13.14
CA VAL A 128 1.35 0.55 13.36
C VAL A 128 0.68 0.15 12.06
N ARG A 129 0.15 -1.08 12.02
CA ARG A 129 -0.80 -1.52 10.99
C ARG A 129 -2.21 -1.31 11.51
N ILE A 130 -2.88 -0.29 11.01
CA ILE A 130 -4.20 0.13 11.47
C ILE A 130 -5.26 -0.09 10.38
N LYS A 131 -6.47 -0.46 10.81
CA LYS A 131 -7.64 -0.57 9.95
C LYS A 131 -8.84 0.03 10.66
N ARG A 132 -9.66 0.79 9.91
CA ARG A 132 -10.95 1.26 10.39
C ARG A 132 -11.82 0.07 10.78
N HIS A 133 -12.47 0.16 11.94
CA HIS A 133 -13.39 -0.88 12.37
C HIS A 133 -14.57 -1.00 11.41
N ARG A 134 -15.01 -2.24 11.13
CA ARG A 134 -16.04 -2.53 10.11
C ARG A 134 -17.36 -1.81 10.38
N TRP A 135 -17.74 -1.69 11.66
CA TRP A 135 -18.98 -1.07 12.11
C TRP A 135 -18.88 0.43 12.40
N HIS A 136 -17.69 1.03 12.29
CA HIS A 136 -17.53 2.46 12.54
C HIS A 136 -17.90 3.28 11.30
N LYS A 137 -18.93 4.12 11.35
CA LYS A 137 -19.51 4.79 10.17
C LYS A 137 -18.55 5.72 9.41
N LYS A 138 -17.67 6.45 10.11
CA LYS A 138 -16.82 7.50 9.50
C LYS A 138 -15.43 6.98 9.15
N ILE A 139 -14.81 7.54 8.11
CA ILE A 139 -13.39 7.32 7.82
C ILE A 139 -12.51 8.19 8.71
N LEU A 140 -11.32 7.69 9.05
CA LEU A 140 -10.37 8.43 9.88
C LEU A 140 -9.48 9.29 9.00
N LYS A 141 -9.30 10.55 9.41
CA LYS A 141 -8.48 11.53 8.71
C LYS A 141 -7.10 11.62 9.37
N THR A 142 -6.07 11.81 8.57
CA THR A 142 -4.71 12.07 9.06
C THR A 142 -4.64 13.39 9.84
N ASN A 143 -3.85 13.41 10.92
CA ASN A 143 -3.71 14.54 11.84
C ASN A 143 -5.00 14.94 12.58
N ASP A 144 -6.04 14.10 12.55
CA ASP A 144 -7.15 14.21 13.49
C ASP A 144 -6.81 13.41 14.76
N PRO A 145 -7.20 13.91 15.94
CA PRO A 145 -6.90 13.23 17.20
C PRO A 145 -7.60 11.89 17.30
N LEU A 146 -6.86 10.89 17.78
CA LEU A 146 -7.36 9.55 18.02
C LEU A 146 -6.82 9.05 19.36
N ILE A 147 -7.69 8.43 20.14
CA ILE A 147 -7.33 7.86 21.43
C ILE A 147 -6.92 6.42 21.20
N PHE A 148 -5.67 6.10 21.51
CA PHE A 148 -5.10 4.76 21.45
C PHE A 148 -5.21 4.13 22.83
N SER A 149 -5.67 2.89 22.86
CA SER A 149 -5.49 1.98 23.99
C SER A 149 -4.45 0.96 23.56
N LEU A 150 -3.21 1.17 24.00
CA LEU A 150 -2.04 0.37 23.63
C LEU A 150 -1.29 -0.02 24.91
N GLY A 151 -1.20 -1.32 25.17
CA GLY A 151 -0.74 -1.84 26.46
C GLY A 151 -1.62 -1.32 27.60
N TRP A 152 -0.99 -0.89 28.69
CA TRP A 152 -1.66 -0.29 29.85
C TRP A 152 -2.14 1.15 29.62
N ARG A 153 -1.60 1.82 28.60
CA ARG A 153 -1.78 3.27 28.42
C ARG A 153 -2.94 3.58 27.49
N ARG A 154 -3.76 4.53 27.92
CA ARG A 154 -4.75 5.21 27.09
C ARG A 154 -4.26 6.62 26.87
N PHE A 155 -4.10 7.03 25.62
CA PHE A 155 -3.60 8.35 25.30
C PHE A 155 -4.13 8.82 23.95
N GLN A 156 -4.30 10.12 23.81
CA GLN A 156 -4.66 10.79 22.57
C GLN A 156 -3.41 11.23 21.83
N THR A 157 -3.35 10.92 20.54
CA THR A 157 -2.27 11.34 19.64
C THR A 157 -2.81 11.68 18.25
N LEU A 158 -1.95 12.21 17.38
CA LEU A 158 -2.28 12.60 16.00
C LEU A 158 -1.60 11.63 15.01
N PRO A 159 -2.26 10.54 14.59
CA PRO A 159 -1.68 9.62 13.64
C PRO A 159 -1.61 10.18 12.22
N ILE A 160 -0.51 9.87 11.53
CA ILE A 160 -0.36 10.00 10.08
C ILE A 160 -0.56 8.65 9.42
N TYR A 161 -1.56 8.57 8.54
CA TYR A 161 -1.78 7.36 7.75
C TYR A 161 -0.89 7.35 6.51
N SER A 162 -0.33 6.19 6.19
CA SER A 162 0.49 5.98 5.00
C SER A 162 0.26 4.58 4.40
N ILE A 163 0.66 4.42 3.14
CA ILE A 163 0.67 3.13 2.44
C ILE A 163 1.98 2.96 1.71
N SER A 164 2.48 1.73 1.68
CA SER A 164 3.66 1.40 0.88
C SER A 164 3.31 1.41 -0.62
N ASP A 165 3.92 2.32 -1.38
CA ASP A 165 3.77 2.38 -2.84
C ASP A 165 4.72 1.35 -3.47
N SER A 166 4.19 0.15 -3.76
CA SER A 166 4.93 -1.00 -4.30
C SER A 166 6.21 -1.33 -3.53
N ARG A 167 6.18 -1.25 -2.18
CA ARG A 167 7.33 -1.50 -1.28
C ARG A 167 8.52 -0.55 -1.45
N THR A 168 8.37 0.55 -2.18
CA THR A 168 9.48 1.50 -2.42
C THR A 168 9.51 2.66 -1.45
N ARG A 169 8.36 3.14 -0.99
CA ARG A 169 8.24 4.34 -0.15
C ARG A 169 6.93 4.34 0.63
N ASN A 170 6.93 4.98 1.80
CA ASN A 170 5.74 5.19 2.60
C ASN A 170 5.05 6.48 2.19
N ARG A 171 4.03 6.37 1.33
CA ARG A 171 3.25 7.51 0.85
C ARG A 171 2.15 7.86 1.85
N MET A 172 2.13 9.11 2.30
CA MET A 172 1.07 9.67 3.13
C MET A 172 -0.32 9.58 2.45
N LEU A 173 -1.31 9.12 3.21
CA LEU A 173 -2.71 9.15 2.89
C LEU A 173 -3.41 10.31 3.62
N LYS A 174 -4.47 10.85 3.01
CA LYS A 174 -5.32 11.87 3.65
C LYS A 174 -6.32 11.22 4.63
N TYR A 175 -6.77 10.01 4.29
CA TYR A 175 -7.73 9.23 5.05
C TYR A 175 -7.32 7.75 5.09
N THR A 176 -7.77 7.02 6.11
CA THR A 176 -7.71 5.56 6.11
C THR A 176 -8.57 4.99 4.99
N PRO A 177 -8.10 4.00 4.22
CA PRO A 177 -8.95 3.26 3.30
C PRO A 177 -10.10 2.55 4.05
N GLU A 178 -11.25 2.38 3.40
CA GLU A 178 -12.46 1.91 4.09
C GLU A 178 -12.37 0.45 4.59
N HIS A 179 -11.78 -0.44 3.80
CA HIS A 179 -11.76 -1.89 4.08
C HIS A 179 -10.35 -2.51 4.04
N MET A 180 -9.31 -1.69 3.98
CA MET A 180 -7.91 -2.11 3.86
C MET A 180 -7.12 -1.71 5.11
N HIS A 181 -6.06 -2.46 5.42
CA HIS A 181 -5.06 -2.04 6.40
C HIS A 181 -4.14 -0.99 5.78
N CYS A 182 -3.86 0.07 6.51
CA CYS A 182 -2.83 1.03 6.18
C CYS A 182 -1.81 1.10 7.31
N PHE A 183 -0.67 1.74 7.04
CA PHE A 183 0.25 2.09 8.10
C PHE A 183 -0.26 3.36 8.79
N GLY A 184 -0.11 3.42 10.11
CA GLY A 184 -0.25 4.62 10.91
C GLY A 184 1.08 4.90 11.58
N THR A 185 1.49 6.15 11.63
CA THR A 185 2.65 6.56 12.44
C THR A 185 2.21 7.68 13.37
N PHE A 186 2.49 7.52 14.65
CA PHE A 186 2.19 8.53 15.67
C PHE A 186 3.33 8.61 16.67
N TYR A 187 3.37 9.70 17.43
CA TYR A 187 4.31 9.87 18.52
C TYR A 187 3.68 9.39 19.83
N GLY A 188 4.38 8.52 20.55
CA GLY A 188 3.87 7.94 21.79
C GLY A 188 4.87 7.00 22.47
N PRO A 189 4.44 6.33 23.54
CA PRO A 189 5.25 5.32 24.21
C PRO A 189 5.55 4.15 23.28
N LEU A 190 6.79 3.67 23.32
CA LEU A 190 7.21 2.51 22.54
C LEU A 190 6.61 1.24 23.15
N VAL A 191 6.15 0.32 22.32
CA VAL A 191 5.60 -0.97 22.79
C VAL A 191 6.17 -2.06 21.91
N ALA A 192 6.32 -3.26 22.46
CA ALA A 192 6.82 -4.42 21.73
C ALA A 192 6.02 -4.62 20.43
N PRO A 193 6.68 -4.89 19.29
CA PRO A 193 6.03 -5.24 18.04
C PRO A 193 5.04 -6.40 18.20
N ASN A 194 4.09 -6.51 17.27
CA ASN A 194 2.99 -7.49 17.30
C ASN A 194 2.01 -7.35 18.46
N THR A 195 2.10 -6.30 19.27
CA THR A 195 1.07 -5.98 20.29
C THR A 195 -0.18 -5.39 19.63
N GLY A 196 -1.34 -5.95 19.96
CA GLY A 196 -2.65 -5.45 19.49
C GLY A 196 -3.06 -4.16 20.18
N PHE A 197 -3.80 -3.30 19.49
CA PHE A 197 -4.40 -2.10 20.07
C PHE A 197 -5.79 -1.81 19.49
N CYS A 198 -6.54 -1.01 20.23
CA CYS A 198 -7.80 -0.44 19.76
C CYS A 198 -7.76 1.09 19.83
N CYS A 199 -8.57 1.72 18.99
CA CYS A 199 -8.66 3.17 18.91
C CYS A 199 -10.10 3.65 19.02
N VAL A 200 -10.29 4.77 19.70
CA VAL A 200 -11.58 5.43 19.92
C VAL A 200 -11.45 6.91 19.57
N GLN A 201 -12.50 7.51 19.00
CA GLN A 201 -12.51 8.95 18.72
C GLN A 201 -12.91 9.79 19.94
N SER A 202 -13.92 9.34 20.68
CA SER A 202 -14.45 10.03 21.86
C SER A 202 -14.99 9.02 22.87
N PHE A 203 -14.80 9.31 24.15
CA PHE A 203 -15.39 8.54 25.26
C PHE A 203 -16.82 8.95 25.60
N SER A 204 -17.38 9.98 24.95
CA SER A 204 -18.72 10.47 25.27
C SER A 204 -19.80 9.40 25.12
N ASN A 205 -20.65 9.26 26.14
CA ASN A 205 -21.83 8.38 26.12
C ASN A 205 -22.96 8.90 25.24
N LYS A 206 -22.87 10.16 24.76
CA LYS A 206 -23.88 10.78 23.89
C LYS A 206 -23.78 10.30 22.43
N ASN A 207 -22.76 9.53 22.08
CA ASN A 207 -22.58 9.07 20.71
C ASN A 207 -23.54 7.90 20.39
N PRO A 208 -24.48 8.04 19.43
CA PRO A 208 -25.43 6.99 19.10
C PRO A 208 -24.82 5.84 18.26
N GLY A 209 -23.57 6.00 17.79
CA GLY A 209 -22.90 5.04 16.92
C GLY A 209 -21.85 4.18 17.61
N PHE A 210 -21.32 3.20 16.87
CA PHE A 210 -20.24 2.34 17.34
C PHE A 210 -18.96 3.15 17.65
N ARG A 211 -18.50 3.08 18.91
CA ARG A 211 -17.44 3.94 19.46
C ARG A 211 -16.02 3.56 19.03
N ILE A 212 -15.72 2.26 18.94
CA ILE A 212 -14.40 1.79 18.51
C ILE A 212 -14.23 2.13 17.04
N ALA A 213 -13.24 2.97 16.75
CA ALA A 213 -13.06 3.57 15.44
C ALA A 213 -12.07 2.78 14.57
N ALA A 214 -11.03 2.24 15.18
CA ALA A 214 -10.03 1.42 14.50
C ALA A 214 -9.43 0.37 15.41
N THR A 215 -8.85 -0.65 14.79
CA THR A 215 -8.10 -1.72 15.44
C THR A 215 -6.81 -1.92 14.66
N GLY A 216 -5.77 -2.41 15.33
CA GLY A 216 -4.50 -2.63 14.67
C GLY A 216 -3.51 -3.37 15.53
N VAL A 217 -2.30 -3.48 14.98
CA VAL A 217 -1.16 -4.14 15.62
C VAL A 217 0.08 -3.26 15.43
N VAL A 218 0.95 -3.19 16.41
CA VAL A 218 2.25 -2.52 16.30
C VAL A 218 3.16 -3.28 15.34
N LEU A 219 3.83 -2.57 14.42
CA LEU A 219 4.77 -3.15 13.46
C LEU A 219 6.22 -2.90 13.87
N SER A 220 6.59 -1.63 14.04
CA SER A 220 7.94 -1.22 14.42
C SER A 220 7.91 0.02 15.31
N VAL A 221 9.03 0.26 15.97
CA VAL A 221 9.27 1.38 16.86
C VAL A 221 10.57 2.06 16.42
N ASP A 222 10.50 3.34 16.08
CA ASP A 222 11.62 4.08 15.51
C ASP A 222 11.60 5.55 16.00
N GLU A 223 12.75 6.22 16.09
CA GLU A 223 12.81 7.66 16.35
C GLU A 223 12.71 8.51 15.07
N GLY A 224 13.04 7.91 13.93
CA GLY A 224 12.95 8.51 12.61
C GLY A 224 11.76 7.95 11.83
N CYS A 225 11.09 8.80 11.06
CA CYS A 225 9.98 8.39 10.22
C CYS A 225 10.09 8.98 8.82
N GLU A 226 10.29 8.12 7.82
CA GLU A 226 10.33 8.50 6.41
C GLU A 226 8.94 8.38 5.77
N ILE A 227 8.10 9.38 6.00
CA ILE A 227 6.82 9.50 5.28
C ILE A 227 6.95 10.59 4.22
N VAL A 228 6.50 10.29 3.01
CA VAL A 228 6.50 11.23 1.90
C VAL A 228 5.10 11.52 1.42
N LYS A 229 4.81 12.77 1.07
CA LYS A 229 3.59 13.17 0.36
C LYS A 229 3.93 13.52 -1.07
N LYS A 230 3.10 13.03 -1.97
CA LYS A 230 3.22 13.37 -3.39
C LYS A 230 2.85 14.84 -3.59
N LEU A 231 3.77 15.59 -4.18
CA LEU A 231 3.53 16.94 -4.68
C LEU A 231 3.62 16.88 -6.21
N LYS A 232 2.69 17.53 -6.90
CA LYS A 232 2.75 17.67 -8.35
C LYS A 232 3.00 19.13 -8.66
N LEU A 233 4.09 19.42 -9.34
CA LEU A 233 4.29 20.73 -9.96
C LEU A 233 3.61 20.68 -11.32
N THR A 234 2.67 21.59 -11.58
CA THR A 234 1.89 21.64 -12.82
C THR A 234 2.34 22.83 -13.64
N GLY A 235 2.40 22.67 -14.96
CA GLY A 235 2.65 23.75 -15.91
C GLY A 235 1.91 23.50 -17.22
N TYR A 236 1.91 24.52 -18.07
CA TYR A 236 1.15 24.53 -19.32
C TYR A 236 2.06 24.78 -20.50
N PRO A 237 1.84 24.13 -21.66
CA PRO A 237 2.59 24.44 -22.86
C PRO A 237 2.19 25.83 -23.38
N TYR A 238 3.20 26.61 -23.76
CA TYR A 238 3.02 27.92 -24.40
C TYR A 238 3.42 27.88 -25.89
N LYS A 239 4.45 27.10 -26.26
CA LYS A 239 4.85 26.93 -27.66
C LYS A 239 5.22 25.48 -27.91
N ILE A 240 4.66 24.89 -28.95
CA ILE A 240 4.80 23.46 -29.25
C ILE A 240 5.39 23.29 -30.66
N PHE A 241 6.42 22.46 -30.75
CA PHE A 241 7.03 22.02 -32.00
C PHE A 241 6.64 20.57 -32.27
N ARG A 242 7.52 19.76 -32.87
CA ARG A 242 7.25 18.33 -33.09
C ARG A 242 7.35 17.56 -31.78
N ASN A 243 8.56 17.47 -31.22
CA ASN A 243 8.82 16.74 -29.97
C ASN A 243 9.30 17.66 -28.85
N THR A 244 9.48 18.95 -29.12
CA THR A 244 9.89 19.94 -28.12
C THR A 244 8.74 20.87 -27.81
N ALA A 245 8.66 21.32 -26.56
CA ALA A 245 7.73 22.36 -26.15
C ALA A 245 8.36 23.27 -25.11
N PHE A 246 7.90 24.51 -25.08
CA PHE A 246 8.17 25.46 -24.01
C PHE A 246 7.02 25.46 -23.03
N ILE A 247 7.32 25.24 -21.76
CA ILE A 247 6.36 25.12 -20.68
C ILE A 247 6.46 26.36 -19.78
N LYS A 248 5.29 26.86 -19.35
CA LYS A 248 5.13 27.99 -18.44
C LYS A 248 4.41 27.58 -17.15
N ASP A 249 4.44 28.47 -16.16
CA ASP A 249 3.67 28.41 -14.91
C ASP A 249 3.93 27.17 -14.03
N MET A 250 5.09 26.50 -14.21
CA MET A 250 5.54 25.41 -13.33
C MET A 250 6.56 25.85 -12.29
N PHE A 251 7.42 26.80 -12.67
CA PHE A 251 8.50 27.37 -11.87
C PHE A 251 8.45 28.88 -12.01
N ASN A 252 9.01 29.59 -11.03
CA ASN A 252 9.05 31.05 -11.03
C ASN A 252 10.40 31.58 -11.53
N SER A 253 11.49 30.85 -11.30
CA SER A 253 12.85 31.32 -11.61
C SER A 253 13.67 30.31 -12.43
N ALA A 254 14.71 30.80 -13.13
CA ALA A 254 15.66 29.94 -13.83
C ALA A 254 16.49 29.05 -12.89
N LEU A 255 16.73 29.51 -11.65
CA LEU A 255 17.44 28.75 -10.62
C LEU A 255 16.66 27.51 -10.17
N GLU A 256 15.34 27.64 -10.01
CA GLU A 256 14.47 26.49 -9.75
C GLU A 256 14.55 25.48 -10.89
N ILE A 257 14.49 25.94 -12.15
CA ILE A 257 14.57 25.06 -13.31
C ILE A 257 15.91 24.33 -13.36
N ALA A 258 17.02 25.02 -13.08
CA ALA A 258 18.35 24.41 -13.06
C ALA A 258 18.44 23.26 -12.04
N LYS A 259 17.77 23.39 -10.88
CA LYS A 259 17.67 22.31 -9.88
C LYS A 259 16.88 21.09 -10.38
N PHE A 260 15.92 21.30 -11.28
CA PHE A 260 15.08 20.26 -11.87
C PHE A 260 15.46 19.93 -13.33
N GLU A 261 16.65 20.33 -13.77
CA GLU A 261 17.15 20.01 -15.10
C GLU A 261 17.35 18.49 -15.23
N GLY A 262 16.93 17.93 -16.35
CA GLY A 262 16.94 16.47 -16.57
C GLY A 262 15.80 15.71 -15.89
N ALA A 263 14.94 16.37 -15.11
CA ALA A 263 13.82 15.71 -14.43
C ALA A 263 12.78 15.14 -15.42
N ALA A 264 12.21 13.99 -15.05
CA ALA A 264 11.15 13.33 -15.81
C ALA A 264 9.79 14.01 -15.56
N ILE A 265 9.14 14.41 -16.64
CA ILE A 265 7.81 15.03 -16.66
C ILE A 265 6.83 14.18 -17.46
N ARG A 266 5.53 14.38 -17.22
CA ARG A 266 4.48 13.67 -17.95
C ARG A 266 3.28 14.57 -18.20
N THR A 267 2.62 14.42 -19.34
CA THR A 267 1.33 15.08 -19.60
C THR A 267 0.17 14.27 -19.01
N VAL A 268 -1.00 14.89 -18.83
CA VAL A 268 -2.25 14.18 -18.49
C VAL A 268 -2.62 13.14 -19.55
N SER A 269 -2.31 13.41 -20.81
CA SER A 269 -2.47 12.48 -21.95
C SER A 269 -1.49 11.29 -21.90
N GLY A 270 -0.54 11.27 -20.95
CA GLY A 270 0.31 10.13 -20.68
C GLY A 270 1.67 10.15 -21.38
N ILE A 271 1.96 11.16 -22.22
CA ILE A 271 3.21 11.33 -22.96
C ILE A 271 4.34 11.65 -21.99
N ARG A 272 5.44 10.91 -22.04
CA ARG A 272 6.62 11.15 -21.19
C ARG A 272 7.49 12.24 -21.81
N GLY A 273 8.19 12.97 -20.95
CA GLY A 273 9.15 13.97 -21.38
C GLY A 273 10.22 14.24 -20.33
N GLN A 274 11.14 15.12 -20.69
CA GLN A 274 12.27 15.52 -19.87
C GLN A 274 12.46 17.04 -19.93
N ILE A 275 12.72 17.67 -18.77
CA ILE A 275 13.17 19.05 -18.70
C ILE A 275 14.58 19.13 -19.26
N LYS A 276 14.81 20.00 -20.25
CA LYS A 276 16.12 20.14 -20.90
C LYS A 276 16.91 21.34 -20.43
N ARG A 277 16.33 22.55 -20.44
CA ARG A 277 17.05 23.77 -20.06
C ARG A 277 16.07 24.90 -19.75
N ALA A 278 16.42 25.78 -18.82
CA ALA A 278 15.72 27.05 -18.61
C ALA A 278 15.79 27.94 -19.87
N LEU A 279 14.73 28.70 -20.13
CA LEU A 279 14.76 29.81 -21.07
C LEU A 279 15.33 31.05 -20.37
N SER A 280 16.02 31.91 -21.13
CA SER A 280 16.52 33.19 -20.62
C SER A 280 15.41 34.22 -20.46
N LYS A 281 14.44 34.24 -21.38
CA LYS A 281 13.23 35.07 -21.33
C LYS A 281 12.06 34.25 -21.90
N PRO A 282 10.88 34.21 -21.27
CA PRO A 282 10.51 34.71 -19.94
C PRO A 282 11.11 33.88 -18.80
N GLU A 283 11.24 34.48 -17.61
CA GLU A 283 11.69 33.77 -16.41
C GLU A 283 10.68 32.69 -15.98
N GLY A 284 11.18 31.61 -15.38
CA GLY A 284 10.36 30.46 -14.96
C GLY A 284 9.88 29.56 -16.12
N HIS A 285 10.19 29.90 -17.38
CA HIS A 285 9.88 29.06 -18.54
C HIS A 285 11.05 28.14 -18.87
N PHE A 286 10.74 26.95 -19.38
CA PHE A 286 11.77 25.98 -19.74
C PHE A 286 11.43 25.21 -21.01
N ARG A 287 12.48 24.70 -21.66
CA ARG A 287 12.37 23.78 -22.78
C ARG A 287 12.29 22.36 -22.27
N ALA A 288 11.29 21.64 -22.75
CA ALA A 288 11.12 20.21 -22.56
C ALA A 288 11.08 19.46 -23.88
N THR A 289 11.54 18.21 -23.85
CA THR A 289 11.41 17.24 -24.94
C THR A 289 10.43 16.14 -24.52
N PHE A 290 9.54 15.75 -25.42
CA PHE A 290 8.51 14.73 -25.22
C PHE A 290 8.63 13.62 -26.27
N GLU A 291 8.04 12.46 -25.99
CA GLU A 291 8.02 11.32 -26.91
C GLU A 291 7.24 11.62 -28.20
N ASP A 292 6.12 12.34 -28.08
CA ASP A 292 5.26 12.75 -29.18
C ASP A 292 4.78 14.20 -28.99
N LYS A 293 4.16 14.76 -30.03
CA LYS A 293 3.62 16.11 -30.03
C LYS A 293 2.48 16.25 -29.05
N ILE A 294 2.69 17.04 -28.02
CA ILE A 294 1.67 17.42 -27.04
C ILE A 294 0.66 18.41 -27.62
N LEU A 295 -0.49 18.58 -26.98
CA LEU A 295 -1.51 19.57 -27.35
C LEU A 295 -1.42 20.82 -26.48
N MET A 296 -1.91 21.95 -26.99
CA MET A 296 -1.94 23.21 -26.24
C MET A 296 -2.87 23.14 -25.00
N SER A 297 -3.84 22.25 -25.03
CA SER A 297 -4.76 21.97 -23.92
C SER A 297 -4.20 21.00 -22.87
N ASP A 298 -3.01 20.42 -23.10
CA ASP A 298 -2.44 19.47 -22.14
C ASP A 298 -1.91 20.19 -20.90
N ILE A 299 -2.02 19.50 -19.76
CA ILE A 299 -1.35 19.91 -18.52
C ILE A 299 -0.13 19.03 -18.34
N VAL A 300 1.04 19.66 -18.20
CA VAL A 300 2.30 18.98 -17.92
C VAL A 300 2.49 18.97 -16.41
N PHE A 301 2.87 17.82 -15.84
CA PHE A 301 3.20 17.75 -14.42
C PHE A 301 4.50 17.01 -14.16
N LEU A 302 5.21 17.48 -13.14
CA LEU A 302 6.36 16.82 -12.54
C LEU A 302 5.91 16.18 -11.22
N ARG A 303 6.20 14.89 -11.03
CA ARG A 303 5.86 14.17 -9.79
C ARG A 303 7.03 14.25 -8.82
N THR A 304 6.88 15.03 -7.75
CA THR A 304 7.84 15.09 -6.64
C THR A 304 7.29 14.45 -5.38
N TRP A 305 8.19 14.22 -4.43
CA TRP A 305 7.89 13.65 -3.12
C TRP A 305 8.47 14.58 -2.07
N TYR A 306 7.60 15.07 -1.19
CA TYR A 306 7.99 15.95 -0.10
C TYR A 306 7.94 15.18 1.22
N PRO A 307 9.03 15.12 2.01
CA PRO A 307 9.03 14.44 3.30
C PRO A 307 8.14 15.19 4.30
N ILE A 308 7.36 14.43 5.08
CA ILE A 308 6.47 14.97 6.11
C ILE A 308 6.83 14.35 7.44
N LYS A 309 6.98 15.21 8.45
CA LYS A 309 7.22 14.82 9.82
C LYS A 309 5.89 14.73 10.59
N PRO A 310 5.63 13.64 11.33
CA PRO A 310 4.49 13.57 12.23
C PRO A 310 4.60 14.55 13.40
N ALA A 311 3.46 15.01 13.91
CA ALA A 311 3.41 15.90 15.07
C ALA A 311 3.78 15.12 16.35
N ARG A 312 4.61 15.72 17.19
CA ARG A 312 4.95 15.19 18.53
C ARG A 312 3.88 15.60 19.54
N PHE A 313 2.71 15.00 19.43
CA PHE A 313 1.59 15.23 20.34
C PHE A 313 1.25 13.95 21.09
N TYR A 314 1.19 14.05 22.42
CA TYR A 314 0.83 12.98 23.34
C TYR A 314 0.04 13.58 24.50
N ASN A 315 -1.18 13.09 24.71
CA ASN A 315 -2.03 13.51 25.83
C ASN A 315 -2.55 12.25 26.54
N PRO A 316 -2.03 11.88 27.72
CA PRO A 316 -2.51 10.72 28.47
C PRO A 316 -3.94 10.93 28.94
N VAL A 317 -4.73 9.86 28.95
CA VAL A 317 -6.13 9.88 29.40
C VAL A 317 -6.15 9.68 30.92
N THR A 318 -6.45 10.74 31.65
CA THR A 318 -6.45 10.78 33.13
C THR A 318 -7.85 10.69 33.73
N ASN A 319 -8.71 9.82 33.20
CA ASN A 319 -10.13 9.72 33.58
C ASN A 319 -10.43 9.52 35.08
N LEU A 320 -9.48 9.02 35.88
CA LEU A 320 -9.66 8.80 37.32
C LEU A 320 -9.19 9.98 38.18
N LEU A 321 -8.54 10.97 37.58
CA LEU A 321 -8.08 12.18 38.28
C LEU A 321 -9.11 13.30 38.19
N ASP A 322 -10.01 13.26 37.20
CA ASP A 322 -10.96 14.34 37.03
C ASP A 322 -12.14 14.17 37.98
N VAL A 323 -12.34 15.16 38.85
CA VAL A 323 -13.53 15.26 39.68
C VAL A 323 -14.67 15.73 38.79
N GLU A 324 -15.76 14.96 38.73
CA GLU A 324 -17.02 15.44 38.14
C GLU A 324 -17.64 16.50 39.08
N ASP A 325 -17.07 17.71 39.10
CA ASP A 325 -17.75 18.85 39.72
C ASP A 325 -19.10 19.02 39.02
N GLY A 326 -20.18 19.16 39.79
CA GLY A 326 -21.60 19.06 39.41
C GLY A 326 -22.12 19.94 38.27
N GLU A 327 -21.24 20.58 37.49
CA GLU A 327 -21.51 21.24 36.22
C GLU A 327 -20.73 20.65 35.03
N GLY A 328 -20.24 19.40 35.04
CA GLY A 328 -19.73 18.72 33.82
C GLY A 328 -18.59 19.45 33.08
N LYS A 329 -17.90 20.39 33.74
CA LYS A 329 -16.82 21.23 33.19
C LYS A 329 -15.42 20.82 33.67
N GLY A 330 -15.30 19.85 34.57
CA GLY A 330 -14.04 19.40 35.18
C GLY A 330 -13.35 18.18 34.54
N GLY A 331 -13.90 17.59 33.47
CA GLY A 331 -13.38 16.35 32.88
C GLY A 331 -12.18 16.51 31.94
N TRP A 332 -11.42 15.42 31.74
CA TRP A 332 -10.25 15.35 30.84
C TRP A 332 -10.56 15.95 29.48
N LYS A 333 -9.85 17.04 29.17
CA LYS A 333 -10.10 17.82 27.96
C LYS A 333 -9.41 17.19 26.77
N SER A 334 -10.18 16.42 26.01
CA SER A 334 -9.72 15.85 24.74
C SER A 334 -9.56 16.93 23.65
N MET A 335 -8.57 16.78 22.77
CA MET A 335 -8.50 17.53 21.51
C MET A 335 -9.71 17.16 20.63
N ARG A 336 -10.44 18.18 20.16
CA ARG A 336 -11.64 18.00 19.32
C ARG A 336 -11.27 17.64 17.88
N LEU A 337 -12.19 16.96 17.18
CA LEU A 337 -12.01 16.61 15.77
C LEU A 337 -12.07 17.86 14.88
N THR A 338 -11.40 17.85 13.71
CA THR A 338 -11.44 18.99 12.76
C THR A 338 -12.88 19.41 12.42
N GLY A 339 -13.78 18.44 12.23
CA GLY A 339 -15.18 18.71 11.88
C GLY A 339 -15.99 19.36 13.01
N GLU A 340 -15.66 19.07 14.27
CA GLU A 340 -16.30 19.68 15.44
C GLU A 340 -15.81 21.12 15.61
N VAL A 341 -14.49 21.34 15.53
CA VAL A 341 -13.90 22.69 15.60
C VAL A 341 -14.49 23.61 14.53
N ARG A 342 -14.63 23.11 13.29
CA ARG A 342 -15.24 23.87 12.19
C ARG A 342 -16.71 24.21 12.44
N ARG A 343 -17.49 23.27 12.98
CA ARG A 343 -18.90 23.50 13.29
C ARG A 343 -19.05 24.58 14.35
N ASP A 344 -18.27 24.47 15.43
CA ASP A 344 -18.34 25.39 16.57
C ASP A 344 -17.86 26.81 16.20
N GLN A 345 -16.88 26.91 15.29
CA GLN A 345 -16.38 28.20 14.78
C GLN A 345 -17.13 28.73 13.55
N GLY A 346 -18.12 28.00 13.03
CA GLY A 346 -18.86 28.39 11.81
C GLY A 346 -18.01 28.41 10.53
N ILE A 347 -16.87 27.71 10.49
CA ILE A 347 -15.96 27.69 9.34
C ILE A 347 -16.39 26.61 8.33
N PRO A 348 -16.67 26.95 7.06
CA PRO A 348 -17.03 25.96 6.05
C PRO A 348 -15.86 25.02 5.71
N THR A 349 -16.20 23.84 5.20
CA THR A 349 -15.17 22.91 4.70
C THR A 349 -14.61 23.43 3.37
N PRO A 350 -13.26 23.54 3.23
CA PRO A 350 -12.66 24.05 2.00
C PRO A 350 -12.91 23.07 0.84
N LEU A 351 -13.58 23.57 -0.20
CA LEU A 351 -13.88 22.83 -1.42
C LEU A 351 -13.39 23.66 -2.61
N GLU A 352 -12.39 23.15 -3.31
CA GLU A 352 -11.88 23.77 -4.53
C GLU A 352 -12.75 23.35 -5.72
N LYS A 353 -13.31 24.33 -6.45
CA LYS A 353 -14.28 24.09 -7.54
C LYS A 353 -13.71 23.27 -8.69
N ASP A 354 -12.40 23.39 -8.93
CA ASP A 354 -11.70 22.69 -10.02
C ASP A 354 -11.29 21.25 -9.64
N SER A 355 -11.26 20.95 -8.33
CA SER A 355 -11.00 19.60 -7.82
C SER A 355 -12.26 18.72 -7.80
N ALA A 356 -13.46 19.29 -7.95
CA ALA A 356 -14.71 18.56 -7.99
C ALA A 356 -14.89 17.82 -9.33
N TYR A 357 -15.13 16.51 -9.29
CA TYR A 357 -15.41 15.71 -10.48
C TYR A 357 -16.71 16.13 -11.14
N ARG A 358 -16.70 16.18 -12.48
CA ARG A 358 -17.87 16.51 -13.31
C ARG A 358 -18.02 15.47 -14.41
N PRO A 359 -19.25 15.17 -14.87
CA PRO A 359 -19.44 14.38 -16.08
C PRO A 359 -18.82 15.12 -17.28
N ILE A 360 -18.03 14.40 -18.09
CA ILE A 360 -17.35 14.95 -19.27
C ILE A 360 -18.00 14.34 -20.51
N ASP A 361 -18.70 15.17 -21.28
CA ASP A 361 -19.16 14.78 -22.62
C ASP A 361 -18.01 14.94 -23.63
N ARG A 362 -17.72 13.89 -24.39
CA ARG A 362 -16.58 13.84 -25.31
C ARG A 362 -17.09 13.85 -26.74
N PRO A 363 -16.84 14.92 -27.53
CA PRO A 363 -17.24 14.94 -28.93
C PRO A 363 -16.48 13.88 -29.74
N THR A 364 -17.12 13.34 -30.78
CA THR A 364 -16.50 12.38 -31.69
C THR A 364 -15.36 13.05 -32.44
N ARG A 365 -14.14 12.56 -32.22
CA ARG A 365 -12.93 13.15 -32.84
C ARG A 365 -12.78 12.67 -34.28
N HIS A 366 -12.98 13.57 -35.23
CA HIS A 366 -12.64 13.35 -36.63
C HIS A 366 -11.25 13.92 -36.94
N PHE A 367 -10.39 13.11 -37.55
CA PHE A 367 -9.05 13.54 -37.96
C PHE A 367 -9.08 14.08 -39.39
N ASN A 368 -8.18 15.01 -39.69
CA ASN A 368 -8.01 15.51 -41.04
C ASN A 368 -7.53 14.39 -41.99
N PRO A 369 -7.92 14.41 -43.27
CA PRO A 369 -7.46 13.44 -44.24
C PRO A 369 -5.94 13.55 -44.47
N LEU A 370 -5.33 12.46 -44.95
CA LEU A 370 -3.91 12.41 -45.26
C LEU A 370 -3.57 13.45 -46.36
N ARG A 371 -2.60 14.33 -46.06
CA ARG A 371 -2.10 15.32 -47.02
C ARG A 371 -0.68 14.95 -47.46
N VAL A 372 -0.55 14.50 -48.69
CA VAL A 372 0.74 14.12 -49.29
C VAL A 372 1.44 15.37 -49.83
N PRO A 373 2.76 15.58 -49.55
CA PRO A 373 3.53 16.66 -50.15
C PRO A 373 3.51 16.58 -51.69
N ARG A 374 3.49 17.74 -52.37
CA ARG A 374 3.37 17.79 -53.83
C ARG A 374 4.55 17.13 -54.56
N GLN A 375 5.76 17.31 -54.04
CA GLN A 375 6.98 16.69 -54.57
C GLN A 375 6.88 15.16 -54.47
N LEU A 376 6.52 14.63 -53.31
CA LEU A 376 6.32 13.18 -53.18
C LEU A 376 5.24 12.68 -54.14
N ALA A 377 4.14 13.42 -54.30
CA ALA A 377 3.05 13.01 -55.19
C ALA A 377 3.44 12.97 -56.68
N SER A 378 4.39 13.79 -57.15
CA SER A 378 4.92 13.71 -58.52
C SER A 378 5.88 12.54 -58.72
N ASP A 379 6.65 12.21 -57.69
CA ASP A 379 7.74 11.23 -57.77
C ASP A 379 7.25 9.79 -57.55
N LEU A 380 5.97 9.61 -57.17
CA LEU A 380 5.38 8.29 -56.99
C LEU A 380 5.37 7.50 -58.30
N PRO A 381 5.71 6.19 -58.26
CA PRO A 381 5.53 5.30 -59.40
C PRO A 381 4.11 5.34 -59.94
N PHE A 382 3.96 5.17 -61.26
CA PHE A 382 2.69 5.30 -61.98
C PHE A 382 1.54 4.52 -61.33
N LYS A 383 1.79 3.27 -60.91
CA LYS A 383 0.77 2.41 -60.28
C LYS A 383 0.26 2.94 -58.93
N SER A 384 1.09 3.65 -58.18
CA SER A 384 0.75 4.22 -56.87
C SER A 384 0.36 5.69 -56.92
N GLN A 385 0.24 6.27 -58.11
CA GLN A 385 -0.06 7.69 -58.27
C GLN A 385 -1.48 8.00 -57.78
N ILE A 386 -1.60 9.07 -56.98
CA ILE A 386 -2.87 9.45 -56.37
C ILE A 386 -3.72 10.21 -57.40
N VAL A 387 -4.82 9.59 -57.84
CA VAL A 387 -5.77 10.21 -58.78
C VAL A 387 -6.80 11.05 -58.01
N GLN A 388 -6.58 12.36 -57.95
CA GLN A 388 -7.54 13.32 -57.38
C GLN A 388 -8.03 14.32 -58.44
N MET A 389 -9.31 14.23 -58.79
CA MET A 389 -9.95 15.17 -59.70
C MET A 389 -10.13 16.53 -59.03
N ARG A 390 -9.74 17.60 -59.73
CA ARG A 390 -10.01 18.98 -59.26
C ARG A 390 -11.51 19.29 -59.41
N PRO A 391 -12.13 19.98 -58.44
CA PRO A 391 -13.50 20.44 -58.60
C PRO A 391 -13.58 21.40 -59.80
N ARG A 392 -14.63 21.23 -60.62
CA ARG A 392 -14.87 22.08 -61.79
C ARG A 392 -15.28 23.47 -61.34
N LYS A 393 -14.59 24.51 -61.83
CA LYS A 393 -14.88 25.92 -61.52
C LYS A 393 -15.93 26.55 -62.44
N LYS A 394 -16.01 26.07 -63.68
CA LYS A 394 -16.95 26.57 -64.69
C LYS A 394 -18.12 25.60 -64.80
N GLU A 395 -19.33 26.14 -64.81
CA GLU A 395 -20.52 25.36 -65.11
C GLU A 395 -20.48 24.86 -66.55
N THR A 396 -20.73 23.57 -66.70
CA THR A 396 -20.85 22.93 -68.01
C THR A 396 -22.22 23.22 -68.61
N TYR A 397 -22.32 23.14 -69.94
CA TYR A 397 -23.61 23.26 -70.63
C TYR A 397 -24.65 22.26 -70.09
N MET A 398 -24.23 21.04 -69.74
CA MET A 398 -25.11 20.02 -69.14
C MET A 398 -25.64 20.41 -67.76
N GLN A 399 -24.85 21.13 -66.95
CA GLN A 399 -25.31 21.64 -65.66
C GLN A 399 -26.30 22.79 -65.84
N LYS A 400 -26.06 23.67 -66.83
CA LYS A 400 -26.98 24.78 -67.16
C LYS A 400 -28.32 24.28 -67.72
N ARG A 401 -28.29 23.18 -68.48
CA ARG A 401 -29.48 22.54 -69.06
C ARG A 401 -30.19 21.60 -68.07
N ALA A 402 -29.62 21.34 -66.90
CA ALA A 402 -30.24 20.44 -65.93
C ALA A 402 -31.58 21.00 -65.46
N VAL A 403 -32.65 20.23 -65.63
CA VAL A 403 -34.01 20.62 -65.24
C VAL A 403 -34.10 20.68 -63.72
N VAL A 404 -34.59 21.81 -63.20
CA VAL A 404 -34.82 22.00 -61.76
C VAL A 404 -36.07 21.21 -61.36
N LEU A 405 -35.89 20.25 -60.47
CA LEU A 405 -36.97 19.36 -60.02
C LEU A 405 -37.93 20.12 -59.09
N GLY A 406 -39.23 19.96 -59.33
CA GLY A 406 -40.30 20.64 -58.61
C GLY A 406 -40.94 19.81 -57.48
N GLY A 407 -41.68 20.51 -56.62
CA GLY A 407 -42.69 19.98 -55.68
C GLY A 407 -42.49 18.56 -55.13
N GLU A 408 -43.12 17.59 -55.78
CA GLU A 408 -43.23 16.21 -55.32
C GLU A 408 -41.92 15.43 -55.47
N GLU A 409 -41.21 15.57 -56.59
CA GLU A 409 -39.97 14.85 -56.84
C GLU A 409 -38.86 15.28 -55.88
N LYS A 410 -38.83 16.57 -55.51
CA LYS A 410 -37.90 17.09 -54.51
C LYS A 410 -38.19 16.50 -53.12
N LYS A 411 -39.48 16.43 -52.74
CA LYS A 411 -39.91 15.79 -51.48
C LYS A 411 -39.60 14.29 -51.47
N ALA A 412 -39.81 13.60 -52.59
CA ALA A 412 -39.48 12.18 -52.74
C ALA A 412 -37.97 11.92 -52.63
N ARG A 413 -37.12 12.76 -53.24
CA ARG A 413 -35.66 12.68 -53.09
C ARG A 413 -35.21 12.92 -51.66
N ASP A 414 -35.76 13.94 -50.99
CA ASP A 414 -35.45 14.24 -49.58
C ASP A 414 -35.84 13.08 -48.66
N LEU A 415 -37.03 12.50 -48.87
CA LEU A 415 -37.47 11.31 -48.16
C LEU A 415 -36.52 10.13 -48.38
N LEU A 416 -36.12 9.87 -49.64
CA LEU A 416 -35.21 8.79 -49.97
C LEU A 416 -33.80 9.02 -49.37
N GLN A 417 -33.33 10.26 -49.33
CA GLN A 417 -32.08 10.62 -48.67
C GLN A 417 -32.16 10.36 -47.15
N LYS A 418 -33.25 10.75 -46.48
CA LYS A 418 -33.47 10.47 -45.06
C LYS A 418 -33.55 8.97 -44.77
N LEU A 419 -34.25 8.20 -45.60
CA LEU A 419 -34.36 6.75 -45.44
C LEU A 419 -33.00 6.05 -45.63
N THR A 420 -32.20 6.48 -46.62
CA THR A 420 -30.88 5.90 -46.87
C THR A 420 -29.88 6.25 -45.78
N THR A 421 -29.87 7.48 -45.26
CA THR A 421 -29.00 7.86 -44.13
C THR A 421 -29.34 7.07 -42.86
N LEU A 422 -30.64 6.97 -42.52
CA LEU A 422 -31.09 6.17 -41.37
C LEU A 422 -30.76 4.68 -41.53
N ARG A 423 -30.93 4.12 -42.73
CA ARG A 423 -30.55 2.72 -43.02
C ARG A 423 -29.05 2.53 -42.82
N ASN A 424 -28.22 3.42 -43.36
CA ASN A 424 -26.76 3.33 -43.24
C ASN A 424 -26.30 3.43 -41.79
N GLU A 425 -26.87 4.36 -41.02
CA GLU A 425 -26.56 4.50 -39.60
C GLU A 425 -27.00 3.27 -38.79
N LYS A 426 -28.19 2.72 -39.06
CA LYS A 426 -28.69 1.49 -38.43
C LYS A 426 -27.79 0.30 -38.73
N VAL A 427 -27.35 0.14 -39.98
CA VAL A 427 -26.43 -0.92 -40.38
C VAL A 427 -25.07 -0.74 -39.72
N ALA A 428 -24.51 0.48 -39.70
CA ALA A 428 -23.24 0.78 -39.06
C ALA A 428 -23.28 0.48 -37.55
N LYS A 429 -24.34 0.90 -36.85
CA LYS A 429 -24.57 0.57 -35.42
C LYS A 429 -24.65 -0.94 -35.19
N ARG A 430 -25.36 -1.66 -36.06
CA ARG A 430 -25.47 -3.14 -35.97
C ARG A 430 -24.12 -3.82 -36.19
N GLN A 431 -23.36 -3.39 -37.19
CA GLN A 431 -22.02 -3.93 -37.48
C GLN A 431 -21.07 -3.65 -36.32
N ALA A 432 -21.05 -2.43 -35.78
CA ALA A 432 -20.24 -2.09 -34.61
C ALA A 432 -20.60 -2.97 -33.40
N ALA A 433 -21.90 -3.13 -33.10
CA ALA A 433 -22.34 -4.01 -32.02
C ALA A 433 -21.96 -5.49 -32.24
N GLN A 434 -22.03 -5.97 -33.48
CA GLN A 434 -21.60 -7.32 -33.83
C GLN A 434 -20.08 -7.50 -33.71
N GLU A 435 -19.29 -6.50 -34.09
CA GLU A 435 -17.84 -6.52 -33.95
C GLU A 435 -17.41 -6.53 -32.48
N GLU A 436 -18.08 -5.76 -31.62
CA GLU A 436 -17.87 -5.82 -30.16
C GLU A 436 -18.18 -7.22 -29.60
N ARG A 437 -19.29 -7.85 -30.01
CA ARG A 437 -19.59 -9.24 -29.63
C ARG A 437 -18.53 -10.22 -30.14
N ARG A 438 -18.05 -10.05 -31.38
CA ARG A 438 -17.00 -10.89 -31.96
C ARG A 438 -15.65 -10.71 -31.27
N LYS A 439 -15.31 -9.51 -30.78
CA LYS A 439 -14.09 -9.28 -29.98
C LYS A 439 -14.10 -10.09 -28.69
N VAL A 440 -15.22 -10.07 -27.94
CA VAL A 440 -15.37 -10.88 -26.73
C VAL A 440 -15.27 -12.37 -27.04
N TYR A 441 -15.94 -12.83 -28.11
CA TYR A 441 -15.84 -14.21 -28.54
C TYR A 441 -14.40 -14.60 -28.93
N ARG A 442 -13.70 -13.78 -29.73
CA ARG A 442 -12.30 -14.03 -30.10
C ARG A 442 -11.38 -14.09 -28.88
N ALA A 443 -11.60 -13.25 -27.87
CA ALA A 443 -10.84 -13.30 -26.62
C ALA A 443 -11.08 -14.62 -25.87
N LYS A 444 -12.33 -15.08 -25.78
CA LYS A 444 -12.68 -16.38 -25.16
C LYS A 444 -12.08 -17.56 -25.92
N VAL A 445 -12.13 -17.51 -27.26
CA VAL A 445 -11.50 -18.54 -28.10
C VAL A 445 -9.99 -18.56 -27.88
N ALA A 446 -9.34 -17.40 -27.85
CA ALA A 446 -7.90 -17.30 -27.58
C ALA A 446 -7.54 -17.90 -26.20
N GLU A 447 -8.30 -17.59 -25.15
CA GLU A 447 -8.11 -18.17 -23.81
C GLU A 447 -8.31 -19.71 -23.83
N SER A 448 -9.30 -20.20 -24.57
CA SER A 448 -9.55 -21.63 -24.70
C SER A 448 -8.43 -22.36 -25.46
N LEU A 449 -7.87 -21.73 -26.50
CA LEU A 449 -6.74 -22.25 -27.25
C LEU A 449 -5.46 -22.27 -26.38
N GLU A 450 -5.25 -21.24 -25.55
CA GLU A 450 -4.14 -21.21 -24.59
C GLU A 450 -4.25 -22.34 -23.56
N LYS A 451 -5.44 -22.56 -22.98
CA LYS A 451 -5.70 -23.68 -22.07
C LYS A 451 -5.48 -25.03 -22.76
N LYS A 452 -5.91 -25.18 -24.01
CA LYS A 452 -5.70 -26.39 -24.80
C LYS A 452 -4.21 -26.63 -25.06
N ALA A 453 -3.47 -25.60 -25.47
CA ALA A 453 -2.02 -25.69 -25.68
C ALA A 453 -1.26 -26.01 -24.39
N ALA A 454 -1.67 -25.45 -23.24
CA ALA A 454 -1.10 -25.78 -21.94
C ALA A 454 -1.37 -27.25 -21.55
N ARG A 455 -2.58 -27.75 -21.83
CA ARG A 455 -2.95 -29.15 -21.62
C ARG A 455 -2.12 -30.08 -22.52
N GLU A 456 -2.02 -29.80 -23.81
CA GLU A 456 -1.22 -30.58 -24.76
C GLU A 456 0.27 -30.59 -24.36
N LYS A 457 0.81 -29.46 -23.88
CA LYS A 457 2.18 -29.39 -23.36
C LYS A 457 2.37 -30.26 -22.12
N ARG A 458 1.38 -30.30 -21.21
CA ARG A 458 1.41 -31.17 -20.03
C ARG A 458 1.33 -32.65 -20.42
N GLU A 459 0.38 -33.02 -21.27
CA GLU A 459 0.20 -34.39 -21.75
C GLU A 459 1.43 -34.88 -22.52
N LYS A 460 2.02 -34.03 -23.36
CA LYS A 460 3.30 -34.33 -24.03
C LYS A 460 4.43 -34.52 -23.02
N GLY A 461 4.53 -33.67 -22.00
CA GLY A 461 5.52 -33.81 -20.93
C GLY A 461 5.37 -35.10 -20.11
N GLU A 462 4.14 -35.45 -19.73
CA GLU A 462 3.80 -36.69 -19.04
C GLU A 462 4.11 -37.92 -19.90
N PHE A 463 3.75 -37.88 -21.19
CA PHE A 463 4.06 -38.92 -22.15
C PHE A 463 5.56 -39.15 -22.26
N TRP A 464 6.37 -38.10 -22.50
CA TRP A 464 7.83 -38.23 -22.58
C TRP A 464 8.49 -38.60 -21.25
N SER A 465 7.91 -38.24 -20.11
CA SER A 465 8.39 -38.68 -18.79
C SER A 465 8.16 -40.19 -18.59
N ARG A 466 6.98 -40.69 -18.97
CA ARG A 466 6.66 -42.14 -18.92
C ARG A 466 7.51 -42.92 -19.91
N GLU A 467 7.60 -42.45 -21.15
CA GLU A 467 8.43 -43.04 -22.21
C GLU A 467 9.91 -43.05 -21.81
N GLY A 468 10.41 -41.97 -21.18
CA GLY A 468 11.76 -41.87 -20.66
C GLY A 468 12.04 -42.88 -19.54
N LYS A 469 11.10 -43.06 -18.59
CA LYS A 469 11.20 -44.11 -17.56
C LYS A 469 11.14 -45.52 -18.18
N LYS A 470 10.29 -45.74 -19.17
CA LYS A 470 10.17 -47.03 -19.87
C LYS A 470 11.44 -47.39 -20.63
N ARG A 471 12.02 -46.45 -21.41
CA ARG A 471 13.30 -46.65 -22.10
C ARG A 471 14.48 -46.80 -21.14
N LYS A 472 14.43 -46.16 -19.97
CA LYS A 472 15.44 -46.34 -18.92
C LYS A 472 15.36 -47.74 -18.27
N ASN A 473 14.15 -48.31 -18.15
CA ASN A 473 13.96 -49.70 -17.72
C ASN A 473 14.32 -50.72 -18.81
N GLU A 474 14.02 -50.45 -20.09
CA GLU A 474 14.41 -51.33 -21.22
C GLU A 474 15.92 -51.29 -21.51
N GLY A 475 16.62 -50.20 -21.16
CA GLY A 475 18.09 -50.15 -21.18
C GLY A 475 18.78 -50.80 -19.97
N GLY A 476 18.00 -51.29 -19.00
CA GLY A 476 18.50 -51.97 -17.79
C GLY A 476 18.55 -53.49 -17.89
N ASP A 477 17.97 -54.09 -18.94
CA ASP A 477 17.93 -55.53 -19.09
C ASP A 477 18.06 -55.92 -20.58
N GLY A 478 19.27 -56.31 -20.98
CA GLY A 478 19.54 -56.91 -22.29
C GLY A 478 20.60 -56.20 -23.14
N GLY A 479 21.88 -56.46 -22.88
CA GLY A 479 22.97 -55.96 -23.74
C GLY A 479 24.38 -56.47 -23.46
N GLY A 480 24.54 -57.66 -22.89
CA GLY A 480 25.83 -58.36 -22.92
C GLY A 480 26.17 -58.79 -24.35
N GLY A 481 27.16 -58.15 -24.99
CA GLY A 481 27.48 -58.45 -26.39
C GLY A 481 28.80 -57.85 -26.89
N LYS A 482 29.91 -58.51 -26.54
CA LYS A 482 31.22 -58.55 -27.24
C LYS A 482 31.86 -57.21 -27.69
N LYS A 483 32.85 -56.79 -26.88
CA LYS A 483 34.08 -56.14 -27.37
C LYS A 483 34.72 -57.01 -28.46
N ARG A 484 34.98 -56.43 -29.64
CA ARG A 484 36.12 -56.81 -30.47
C ARG A 484 36.93 -55.55 -30.79
N LYS A 485 38.25 -55.72 -30.64
CA LYS A 485 39.32 -54.81 -31.04
C LYS A 485 39.22 -54.48 -32.52
#